data_AF-A0A3D2R6X9-F1
#
_entry.id   AF-A0A3D2R6X9-F1
#
_cell.length_a   1.000
_cell.length_b   1.000
_cell.length_c   1.000
_cell.angle_alpha   90.00
_cell.angle_beta   90.00
_cell.angle_gamma   90.00
#
_symmetry.space_group_name_H-M   'P 1'
#
loop_
_entity.id
_entity.type
_entity.pdbx_description
1 polymer ?
#
loop_
_entity_poly.entity_id
_entity_poly.type
_entity_poly.pdbx_seq_one_letter_code
_entity_poly.pdbx_strand_id
1 'polypeptide(L)'
;MDTWLDQIKRECEIRPTANTHLAELKQKVTAHRRGRSEAHRRQMAYIESFVPVEQQIRQWRNGLTQAVRHRPFSTMELVGQLRGRYKQRPAASAVATALRQLGFVQYRDWSKNGQGCRLWKVVDQRGT
;
A
#
# COMPACT_ATOMS: atom_id res chain seq x y z
N MET A 1 64.55 -15.68 3.20
CA MET A 1 64.05 -16.14 4.51
C MET A 1 63.24 -15.01 5.09
N ASP A 2 61.94 -15.21 5.30
CA ASP A 2 61.13 -14.23 6.04
C ASP A 2 61.58 -14.25 7.51
N THR A 3 61.82 -13.07 8.09
CA THR A 3 62.18 -12.98 9.50
C THR A 3 60.92 -13.06 10.37
N TRP A 4 61.06 -13.52 11.62
CA TRP A 4 59.95 -13.56 12.58
C TRP A 4 59.24 -12.20 12.74
N LEU A 5 60.00 -11.09 12.58
CA LEU A 5 59.47 -9.73 12.59
C LEU A 5 58.58 -9.41 11.36
N ASP A 6 58.92 -9.93 10.18
CA ASP A 6 58.10 -9.74 8.97
C ASP A 6 56.78 -10.51 9.07
N GLN A 7 56.80 -11.68 9.72
CA GLN A 7 55.60 -12.46 9.97
C GLN A 7 54.68 -11.77 10.98
N ILE A 8 55.22 -11.22 12.07
CA ILE A 8 54.43 -10.44 13.04
C ILE A 8 53.85 -9.19 12.40
N LYS A 9 54.60 -8.46 11.57
CA LYS A 9 54.07 -7.27 10.88
C LYS A 9 52.89 -7.62 9.98
N ARG A 10 52.97 -8.70 9.19
CA ARG A 10 51.84 -9.18 8.37
C ARG A 10 50.63 -9.55 9.22
N GLU A 11 50.82 -10.32 10.29
CA GLU A 11 49.73 -10.70 11.19
C GLU A 11 49.10 -9.49 11.90
N CYS A 12 49.91 -8.50 12.27
CA CYS A 12 49.49 -7.24 12.86
C CYS A 12 48.83 -6.28 11.87
N GLU A 13 49.06 -6.38 10.56
CA GLU A 13 48.36 -5.60 9.53
C GLU A 13 47.05 -6.26 9.07
N ILE A 14 46.97 -7.61 9.09
CA ILE A 14 45.77 -8.37 8.75
C ILE A 14 44.69 -8.27 9.86
N ARG A 15 45.08 -8.23 11.14
CA ARG A 15 44.14 -8.06 12.27
C ARG A 15 43.33 -6.75 12.27
N PRO A 16 43.91 -5.55 12.04
CA PRO A 16 43.18 -4.29 12.06
C PRO A 16 42.25 -4.16 10.86
N THR A 17 42.61 -4.65 9.66
CA THR A 17 41.72 -4.62 8.49
C THR A 17 40.48 -5.52 8.70
N ALA A 18 40.66 -6.71 9.27
CA ALA A 18 39.55 -7.58 9.66
C ALA A 18 38.63 -6.93 10.72
N ASN A 19 39.21 -6.19 11.69
CA ASN A 19 38.46 -5.45 12.70
C ASN A 19 37.69 -4.24 12.13
N THR A 20 38.29 -3.49 11.19
CA THR A 20 37.61 -2.37 10.51
C THR A 20 36.45 -2.88 9.66
N HIS A 21 36.68 -3.94 8.89
CA HIS A 21 35.63 -4.59 8.10
C HIS A 21 34.48 -5.11 9.00
N LEU A 22 34.80 -5.71 10.15
CA LEU A 22 33.79 -6.12 11.12
C LEU A 22 32.99 -4.92 11.69
N ALA A 23 33.65 -3.79 11.95
CA ALA A 23 33.00 -2.57 12.42
C ALA A 23 32.05 -1.99 11.36
N GLU A 24 32.49 -1.95 10.10
CA GLU A 24 31.65 -1.54 8.97
C GLU A 24 30.42 -2.44 8.80
N LEU A 25 30.60 -3.77 8.89
CA LEU A 25 29.49 -4.72 8.81
C LEU A 25 28.50 -4.51 9.96
N LYS A 26 28.98 -4.30 11.19
CA LYS A 26 28.13 -3.97 12.34
C LYS A 26 27.38 -2.65 12.11
N GLN A 27 28.03 -1.64 11.55
CA GLN A 27 27.41 -0.36 11.21
C GLN A 27 26.32 -0.54 10.13
N LYS A 28 26.58 -1.30 9.08
CA LYS A 28 25.61 -1.63 8.02
C LYS A 28 24.41 -2.38 8.60
N VAL A 29 24.63 -3.39 9.45
CA VAL A 29 23.56 -4.16 10.10
C VAL A 29 22.72 -3.27 11.02
N THR A 30 23.36 -2.41 11.83
CA THR A 30 22.64 -1.50 12.72
C THR A 30 21.82 -0.46 11.95
N ALA A 31 22.38 0.12 10.89
CA ALA A 31 21.66 1.01 9.98
C ALA A 31 20.46 0.30 9.33
N HIS A 32 20.64 -0.93 8.83
CA HIS A 32 19.55 -1.71 8.25
C HIS A 32 18.45 -2.03 9.28
N ARG A 33 18.82 -2.39 10.52
CA ARG A 33 17.85 -2.64 11.61
C ARG A 33 17.05 -1.39 11.95
N ARG A 34 17.71 -0.22 12.03
CA ARG A 34 17.05 1.08 12.22
C ARG A 34 16.05 1.37 11.11
N GLY A 35 16.45 1.22 9.86
CA GLY A 35 15.57 1.41 8.70
C GLY A 35 14.33 0.50 8.72
N ARG A 36 14.49 -0.79 9.07
CA ARG A 36 13.33 -1.70 9.24
C ARG A 36 12.41 -1.27 10.38
N SER A 37 12.98 -0.85 11.51
CA SER A 37 12.21 -0.40 12.67
C SER A 37 11.41 0.86 12.35
N GLU A 38 12.01 1.83 11.67
CA GLU A 38 11.35 3.06 11.24
C GLU A 38 10.25 2.79 10.20
N ALA A 39 10.53 1.96 9.19
CA ALA A 39 9.54 1.56 8.20
C ALA A 39 8.34 0.85 8.87
N HIS A 40 8.61 -0.04 9.81
CA HIS A 40 7.58 -0.72 10.59
C HIS A 40 6.75 0.27 11.43
N ARG A 41 7.39 1.21 12.13
CA ARG A 41 6.69 2.27 12.89
C ARG A 41 5.78 3.11 11.98
N ARG A 42 6.27 3.52 10.81
CA ARG A 42 5.47 4.26 9.81
C ARG A 42 4.28 3.44 9.34
N GLN A 43 4.48 2.14 9.09
CA GLN A 43 3.40 1.24 8.68
C GLN A 43 2.35 1.08 9.79
N MET A 44 2.75 0.92 11.04
CA MET A 44 1.82 0.81 12.17
C MET A 44 1.01 2.11 12.35
N ALA A 45 1.67 3.27 12.32
CA ALA A 45 0.98 4.57 12.40
C ALA A 45 -0.03 4.76 11.25
N TYR A 46 0.28 4.30 10.03
CA TYR A 46 -0.67 4.30 8.91
C TYR A 46 -1.88 3.40 9.17
N ILE A 47 -1.67 2.20 9.71
CA ILE A 47 -2.73 1.23 9.98
C ILE A 47 -3.67 1.73 11.08
N GLU A 48 -3.13 2.42 12.09
CA GLU A 48 -3.89 3.01 13.20
C GLU A 48 -4.73 4.20 12.74
N SER A 49 -4.20 5.05 11.87
CA SER A 49 -4.89 6.21 11.28
C SER A 49 -5.73 5.88 10.04
N PHE A 50 -5.89 4.58 9.72
CA PHE A 50 -6.54 4.15 8.48
C PHE A 50 -8.04 4.45 8.48
N VAL A 51 -8.49 5.15 7.43
CA VAL A 51 -9.92 5.43 7.19
C VAL A 51 -10.60 4.20 6.56
N PRO A 52 -11.71 3.69 7.13
CA PRO A 52 -12.45 2.57 6.55
C PRO A 52 -12.93 2.81 5.11
N VAL A 53 -13.08 1.74 4.34
CA VAL A 53 -13.40 1.80 2.90
C VAL A 53 -14.72 2.53 2.66
N GLU A 54 -15.72 2.29 3.49
CA GLU A 54 -17.05 2.90 3.43
C GLU A 54 -16.95 4.42 3.57
N GLN A 55 -16.13 4.90 4.51
CA GLN A 55 -15.92 6.32 4.74
C GLN A 55 -15.13 6.96 3.59
N GLN A 56 -14.11 6.27 3.06
CA GLN A 56 -13.40 6.73 1.86
C GLN A 56 -14.36 6.85 0.65
N ILE A 57 -15.27 5.90 0.45
CA ILE A 57 -16.27 5.96 -0.63
C ILE A 57 -17.22 7.16 -0.45
N ARG A 58 -17.66 7.44 0.79
CA ARG A 58 -18.49 8.63 1.07
C ARG A 58 -17.74 9.92 0.75
N GLN A 59 -16.49 10.04 1.17
CA GLN A 59 -15.65 11.21 0.87
C GLN A 59 -15.43 11.38 -0.63
N TRP A 60 -15.08 10.29 -1.33
CA TRP A 60 -14.94 10.26 -2.77
C TRP A 60 -16.22 10.77 -3.46
N ARG A 61 -17.38 10.24 -3.09
CA ARG A 61 -18.67 10.63 -3.66
C ARG A 61 -19.00 12.11 -3.42
N ASN A 62 -18.72 12.62 -2.22
CA ASN A 62 -18.98 14.02 -1.86
C ASN A 62 -18.11 15.00 -2.66
N GLY A 63 -16.89 14.58 -3.03
CA GLY A 63 -15.99 15.36 -3.88
C GLY A 63 -16.39 15.41 -5.36
N LEU A 64 -17.34 14.58 -5.82
CA LEU A 64 -17.79 14.58 -7.21
C LEU A 64 -18.79 15.70 -7.49
N THR A 65 -18.70 16.27 -8.70
CA THR A 65 -19.72 17.17 -9.24
C THR A 65 -21.04 16.44 -9.47
N GLN A 66 -22.16 17.17 -9.47
CA GLN A 66 -23.49 16.56 -9.58
C GLN A 66 -23.65 15.72 -10.86
N ALA A 67 -23.08 16.16 -11.97
CA ALA A 67 -23.11 15.42 -13.24
C ALA A 67 -22.38 14.07 -13.15
N VAL A 68 -21.27 14.00 -12.41
CA VAL A 68 -20.45 12.78 -12.30
C VAL A 68 -21.01 11.81 -11.25
N ARG A 69 -21.73 12.29 -10.23
CA ARG A 69 -22.33 11.43 -9.19
C ARG A 69 -23.31 10.38 -9.73
N HIS A 70 -23.98 10.68 -10.84
CA HIS A 70 -24.96 9.80 -11.47
C HIS A 70 -24.34 8.87 -12.51
N ARG A 71 -23.08 9.10 -12.90
CA ARG A 71 -22.37 8.29 -13.87
C ARG A 71 -22.11 6.89 -13.28
N PRO A 72 -22.48 5.81 -13.98
CA PRO A 72 -22.10 4.46 -13.57
C PRO A 72 -20.58 4.28 -13.63
N PHE A 73 -20.03 3.52 -12.67
CA PHE A 73 -18.59 3.27 -12.58
C PHE A 73 -18.28 1.80 -12.31
N SER A 74 -17.08 1.36 -12.65
CA SER A 74 -16.64 -0.01 -12.39
C SER A 74 -16.00 -0.16 -11.00
N THR A 75 -15.95 -1.39 -10.47
CA THR A 75 -15.22 -1.64 -9.21
C THR A 75 -13.74 -1.23 -9.33
N MET A 76 -13.12 -1.47 -10.49
CA MET A 76 -11.69 -1.20 -10.69
C MET A 76 -11.38 0.30 -10.74
N GLU A 77 -12.28 1.09 -11.35
CA GLU A 77 -12.20 2.55 -11.34
C GLU A 77 -12.17 3.08 -9.91
N LEU A 78 -13.06 2.58 -9.05
CA LEU A 78 -13.11 2.99 -7.65
C LEU A 78 -11.93 2.47 -6.83
N VAL A 79 -11.49 1.21 -7.02
CA VAL A 79 -10.26 0.70 -6.38
C VAL A 79 -9.06 1.59 -6.70
N GLY A 80 -8.99 2.13 -7.92
CA GLY A 80 -7.99 3.10 -8.36
C GLY A 80 -8.01 4.45 -7.63
N GLN A 81 -9.08 4.78 -6.90
CA GLN A 81 -9.22 6.01 -6.11
C GLN A 81 -9.06 5.78 -4.60
N LEU A 82 -9.13 4.53 -4.15
CA LEU A 82 -9.12 4.17 -2.73
C LEU A 82 -7.75 3.66 -2.26
N ARG A 83 -7.56 3.67 -0.93
CA ARG A 83 -6.39 3.15 -0.22
C ARG A 83 -6.74 1.93 0.62
N GLY A 84 -5.88 0.92 0.61
CA GLY A 84 -6.03 -0.29 1.41
C GLY A 84 -5.33 -0.18 2.76
N ARG A 85 -5.82 -0.90 3.77
CA ARG A 85 -5.26 -0.87 5.13
C ARG A 85 -3.86 -1.46 5.24
N TYR A 86 -3.67 -2.62 4.62
CA TYR A 86 -2.43 -3.39 4.69
C TYR A 86 -1.65 -3.41 3.36
N LYS A 87 -2.34 -3.07 2.26
CA LYS A 87 -1.80 -3.02 0.90
C LYS A 87 -2.13 -1.65 0.31
N GLN A 88 -1.41 -1.27 -0.74
CA GLN A 88 -1.61 0.02 -1.42
C GLN A 88 -3.06 0.27 -1.85
N ARG A 89 -3.78 -0.79 -2.25
CA ARG A 89 -5.17 -0.75 -2.73
C ARG A 89 -6.06 -1.70 -1.92
N PRO A 90 -7.33 -1.37 -1.70
CA PRO A 90 -8.28 -2.30 -1.10
C PRO A 90 -8.57 -3.46 -2.06
N ALA A 91 -8.96 -4.61 -1.50
CA ALA A 91 -9.45 -5.72 -2.30
C ALA A 91 -10.77 -5.34 -2.99
N ALA A 92 -10.94 -5.74 -4.25
CA ALA A 92 -12.16 -5.47 -5.01
C ALA A 92 -13.42 -6.02 -4.33
N SER A 93 -13.30 -7.16 -3.63
CA SER A 93 -14.39 -7.73 -2.83
C SER A 93 -14.79 -6.83 -1.65
N ALA A 94 -13.83 -6.26 -0.94
CA ALA A 94 -14.09 -5.33 0.17
C ALA A 94 -14.80 -4.07 -0.33
N VAL A 95 -14.36 -3.51 -1.47
CA VAL A 95 -15.03 -2.37 -2.11
C VAL A 95 -16.46 -2.72 -2.53
N ALA A 96 -16.67 -3.89 -3.15
CA ALA A 96 -18.01 -4.35 -3.52
C ALA A 96 -18.94 -4.53 -2.31
N THR A 97 -18.44 -5.06 -1.20
CA THR A 97 -19.20 -5.18 0.05
C THR A 97 -19.57 -3.82 0.63
N ALA A 98 -18.60 -2.89 0.71
CA ALA A 98 -18.84 -1.53 1.18
C ALA A 98 -19.87 -0.80 0.30
N LEU A 99 -19.79 -0.95 -1.03
CA LEU A 99 -20.76 -0.36 -1.96
C LEU A 99 -22.19 -0.85 -1.69
N ARG A 100 -22.39 -2.14 -1.44
CA ARG A 100 -23.71 -2.69 -1.09
C ARG A 100 -24.24 -2.12 0.22
N GLN A 101 -23.38 -2.00 1.24
CA GLN A 101 -23.76 -1.38 2.52
C GLN A 101 -24.15 0.09 2.38
N LEU A 102 -23.55 0.79 1.41
CA LEU A 102 -23.87 2.17 1.09
C LEU A 102 -25.10 2.32 0.16
N GLY A 103 -25.76 1.21 -0.20
CA GLY A 103 -26.98 1.22 -1.01
C GLY A 103 -26.76 1.30 -2.52
N PHE A 104 -25.53 1.07 -3.01
CA PHE A 104 -25.28 0.97 -4.45
C PHE A 104 -25.75 -0.39 -4.98
N VAL A 105 -26.23 -0.37 -6.22
CA VAL A 105 -26.65 -1.59 -6.92
C VAL A 105 -25.71 -1.86 -8.09
N GLN A 106 -25.29 -3.12 -8.18
CA GLN A 106 -24.51 -3.63 -9.29
C GLN A 106 -25.44 -4.11 -10.40
N TYR A 107 -25.11 -3.79 -11.64
CA TYR A 107 -25.77 -4.33 -12.83
C TYR A 107 -24.73 -4.66 -13.91
N ARG A 108 -25.15 -5.39 -14.95
CA ARG A 108 -24.32 -5.62 -16.14
C ARG A 108 -24.80 -4.72 -17.26
N ASP A 109 -23.86 -4.03 -17.90
CA ASP A 109 -24.14 -3.27 -19.11
C ASP A 109 -24.07 -4.21 -20.33
N TRP A 110 -25.23 -4.50 -20.90
CA TRP A 110 -25.38 -5.32 -22.11
C TRP A 110 -25.43 -4.50 -23.41
N SER A 111 -25.15 -3.19 -23.34
CA SER A 111 -25.04 -2.37 -24.55
C SER A 111 -23.93 -2.89 -25.46
N LYS A 112 -24.01 -2.58 -26.76
CA LYS A 112 -22.99 -2.99 -27.76
C LYS A 112 -21.57 -2.57 -27.35
N ASN A 113 -21.43 -1.46 -26.63
CA ASN A 113 -20.15 -0.94 -26.14
C ASN A 113 -19.81 -1.44 -24.72
N GLY A 114 -20.82 -1.88 -23.96
CA GLY A 114 -20.68 -2.29 -22.56
C GLY A 114 -20.12 -3.69 -22.35
N GLN A 115 -20.18 -4.58 -23.36
CA GLN A 115 -19.56 -5.92 -23.35
C GLN A 115 -19.89 -6.79 -22.12
N GLY A 116 -21.01 -6.55 -21.43
CA GLY A 116 -21.38 -7.27 -20.21
C GLY A 116 -20.62 -6.81 -18.95
N CYS A 117 -19.95 -5.66 -18.98
CA CYS A 117 -19.20 -5.11 -17.86
C CYS A 117 -20.09 -4.89 -16.63
N ARG A 118 -19.54 -5.18 -15.44
CA ARG A 118 -20.22 -4.96 -14.17
C ARG A 118 -20.00 -3.52 -13.71
N LEU A 119 -21.09 -2.77 -13.61
CA LEU A 119 -21.09 -1.38 -13.20
C LEU A 119 -21.93 -1.18 -11.95
N TRP A 120 -21.63 -0.12 -11.22
CA TRP A 120 -22.36 0.31 -10.04
C TRP A 120 -23.12 1.59 -10.34
N LYS A 121 -24.34 1.68 -9.83
CA LYS A 121 -25.15 2.91 -9.85
C LYS A 121 -25.76 3.16 -8.48
N VAL A 122 -26.02 4.44 -8.20
CA VAL A 122 -26.82 4.85 -7.05
C VAL A 122 -28.28 4.55 -7.36
N VAL A 123 -28.99 3.89 -6.44
CA VAL A 123 -30.45 3.86 -6.49
C VAL A 123 -30.92 5.14 -5.82
N ASP A 124 -31.45 6.07 -6.60
CA ASP A 124 -32.10 7.25 -6.02
C ASP A 124 -33.34 6.74 -5.30
N GLN A 125 -33.35 6.79 -3.95
CA GLN A 125 -34.49 6.34 -3.14
C GLN A 125 -35.69 7.33 -3.21
N ARG A 126 -35.77 8.15 -4.26
CA ARG A 126 -36.82 9.15 -4.51
C ARG A 126 -37.76 8.73 -5.64
N GLY A 127 -38.14 7.44 -5.67
CA GLY A 127 -39.16 6.91 -6.55
C GLY A 127 -40.22 6.22 -5.71
N THR A 128 -41.28 6.98 -5.40
CA THR A 128 -42.60 6.48 -5.01
C THR A 128 -43.19 5.64 -6.13
#